data_AF-A0A3N5TQN7-F1
#
_entry.id   AF-A0A3N5TQN7-F1
#
_cell.length_a   1.000
_cell.length_b   1.000
_cell.length_c   1.000
_cell.angle_alpha   90.00
_cell.angle_beta   90.00
_cell.angle_gamma   90.00
#
_symmetry.space_group_name_H-M   'P 1'
#
loop_
_entity.id
_entity.type
_entity.pdbx_description
1 polymer ?
#
loop_
_entity_poly.entity_id
_entity_poly.type
_entity_poly.pdbx_seq_one_letter_code
_entity_poly.pdbx_strand_id
1 'polypeptide(L)'
;MARHLTLLGSIWNADGTLIWKFDNFVRAFSPYIFNMEEACEVWSQIECPVLIFRGLESWMEDPLKTGYIRSIRNHRLINVPKAGHWLHHDQTDLFIEETRRYLL
;
A
#
# COMPACT_ATOMS: atom_id res chain seq x y z
N MET A 1 16.33 2.96 6.02
CA MET A 1 15.12 2.16 6.30
C MET A 1 15.38 1.03 7.31
N ALA A 2 16.19 0.02 6.98
CA ALA A 2 16.40 -1.17 7.83
C ALA A 2 16.73 -0.83 9.30
N ARG A 3 17.71 0.04 9.55
CA ARG A 3 18.09 0.45 10.92
C ARG A 3 16.95 1.08 11.72
N HIS A 4 16.14 1.94 11.09
CA HIS A 4 15.03 2.63 11.76
C HIS A 4 13.94 1.63 12.17
N LEU A 5 13.55 0.74 11.25
CA LEU A 5 12.55 -0.30 11.50
C LEU A 5 13.03 -1.31 12.54
N THR A 6 14.31 -1.69 12.52
CA THR A 6 14.87 -2.59 13.53
C THR A 6 14.88 -1.93 14.91
N LEU A 7 15.27 -0.66 15.03
CA LEU A 7 15.35 0.01 16.34
C LEU A 7 14.00 0.26 16.99
N LEU A 8 12.97 0.63 16.22
CA LEU A 8 11.67 1.03 16.76
C LEU A 8 10.59 -0.04 16.59
N GLY A 9 10.79 -0.97 15.67
CA GLY A 9 9.86 -2.05 15.33
C GLY A 9 10.21 -3.39 15.97
N SER A 10 11.21 -3.46 16.86
CA SER A 10 11.55 -4.68 17.59
C SER A 10 11.54 -4.47 19.10
N ILE A 11 11.37 -5.56 19.84
CA ILE A 11 11.49 -5.60 21.30
C ILE A 11 12.35 -6.79 21.71
N TRP A 12 13.03 -6.64 22.85
CA TRP A 12 13.81 -7.71 23.47
C TRP A 12 12.92 -8.59 24.33
N ASN A 13 13.08 -9.90 24.20
CA ASN A 13 12.56 -10.88 25.14
C ASN A 13 13.51 -11.00 26.35
N ALA A 14 13.02 -11.58 27.44
CA ALA A 14 13.81 -11.81 28.66
C ALA A 14 14.99 -12.76 28.46
N ASP A 15 14.94 -13.62 27.44
CA ASP A 15 16.01 -14.54 27.05
C ASP A 15 17.08 -13.91 26.13
N GLY A 16 16.95 -12.62 25.82
CA GLY A 16 17.87 -11.89 24.95
C GLY A 16 17.61 -12.06 23.45
N THR A 17 16.50 -12.70 23.05
CA THR A 17 16.10 -12.73 21.63
C THR A 17 15.36 -11.46 21.21
N LEU A 18 15.35 -11.16 19.91
CA LEU A 18 14.63 -10.03 19.32
C LEU A 18 13.40 -10.52 18.56
N ILE A 19 12.26 -9.87 18.79
CA ILE A 19 11.04 -10.09 18.01
C ILE A 19 10.59 -8.80 17.35
N TRP A 20 9.92 -8.92 16.21
CA TRP A 20 9.15 -7.80 15.67
C TRP A 20 8.04 -7.45 16.66
N LYS A 21 7.90 -6.17 16.96
CA LYS A 21 6.87 -5.62 17.81
C LYS A 21 5.57 -5.57 17.00
N PHE A 22 4.59 -6.38 17.39
CA PHE A 22 3.24 -6.36 16.83
C PHE A 22 2.23 -6.84 17.89
N ASP A 23 0.95 -6.54 17.69
CA ASP A 23 -0.14 -7.09 18.50
C ASP A 23 -0.58 -8.43 17.89
N ASN A 24 -0.63 -9.51 18.67
CA ASN A 24 -1.03 -10.83 18.17
C ASN A 24 -2.44 -10.87 17.56
N PHE A 25 -3.35 -9.97 17.96
CA PHE A 25 -4.69 -9.89 17.40
C PHE A 25 -4.71 -9.45 15.93
N VAL A 26 -3.64 -8.86 15.39
CA VAL A 26 -3.55 -8.56 13.94
C VAL A 26 -3.47 -9.82 13.07
N ARG A 27 -3.21 -10.99 13.68
CA ARG A 27 -3.24 -12.30 12.99
C ARG A 27 -4.65 -12.88 12.90
N ALA A 28 -5.61 -12.33 13.64
CA ALA A 28 -6.99 -12.75 13.53
C ALA A 28 -7.54 -12.27 12.18
N PHE A 29 -8.12 -13.19 11.42
CA PHE A 29 -8.78 -12.86 10.17
C PHE A 29 -10.26 -12.56 10.44
N SER A 30 -10.80 -11.56 9.75
CA SER A 30 -12.23 -11.31 9.76
C SER A 30 -12.97 -12.56 9.27
N PRO A 31 -14.03 -13.03 9.96
CA PRO A 31 -14.88 -14.09 9.45
C PRO A 31 -15.67 -13.64 8.22
N TYR A 32 -15.79 -12.33 8.02
CA TYR A 32 -16.33 -11.73 6.82
C TYR A 32 -15.21 -11.50 5.81
N ILE A 33 -15.31 -12.17 4.66
CA ILE A 33 -14.40 -11.99 3.53
C ILE A 33 -14.80 -10.70 2.84
N PHE A 34 -13.86 -9.75 2.79
CA PHE A 34 -14.04 -8.50 2.06
C PHE A 34 -14.28 -8.83 0.59
N ASN A 35 -15.46 -8.47 0.07
CA ASN A 35 -15.80 -8.69 -1.33
C ASN A 35 -15.48 -7.45 -2.16
N MET A 36 -15.12 -7.67 -3.43
CA MET A 36 -14.65 -6.58 -4.29
C MET A 36 -15.78 -5.69 -4.81
N GLU A 37 -17.02 -6.18 -4.81
CA GLU A 37 -18.20 -5.40 -5.22
C GLU A 37 -18.49 -4.30 -4.19
N GLU A 38 -18.50 -4.62 -2.91
CA GLU A 38 -18.61 -3.68 -1.79
C GLU A 38 -17.43 -2.70 -1.78
N ALA A 39 -16.22 -3.18 -2.05
CA ALA A 39 -15.06 -2.32 -2.18
C ALA A 39 -15.26 -1.27 -3.27
N CYS A 40 -15.74 -1.69 -4.45
CA CYS A 40 -16.04 -0.80 -5.56
C CYS A 40 -17.19 0.17 -5.24
N GLU A 41 -18.21 -0.26 -4.48
CA GLU A 41 -19.28 0.62 -4.02
C GLU A 41 -18.72 1.73 -3.13
N VAL A 42 -17.89 1.39 -2.14
CA VAL A 42 -17.23 2.37 -1.26
C VAL A 42 -16.32 3.31 -2.06
N TRP A 43 -15.49 2.77 -2.96
CA TRP A 43 -14.58 3.57 -3.79
C TRP A 43 -15.32 4.49 -4.76
N SER A 44 -16.53 4.13 -5.18
CA SER A 44 -17.38 4.98 -6.04
C SER A 44 -17.88 6.26 -5.36
N GLN A 45 -17.83 6.32 -4.03
CA GLN A 45 -18.17 7.50 -3.24
C GLN A 45 -17.01 8.51 -3.13
N ILE A 46 -15.82 8.17 -3.65
CA ILE A 46 -14.68 9.10 -3.64
C ILE A 46 -14.89 10.16 -4.73
N GLU A 47 -15.19 11.39 -4.31
CA GLU A 47 -15.43 12.51 -5.22
C GLU A 47 -14.17 13.33 -5.54
N CYS A 48 -13.14 13.26 -4.68
CA CYS A 48 -11.90 13.98 -4.91
C CYS A 48 -11.02 13.27 -5.95
N PRO A 49 -10.11 13.99 -6.62
CA PRO A 49 -9.06 13.37 -7.41
C PRO A 49 -8.25 12.38 -6.55
N VAL A 50 -7.87 11.22 -7.12
CA VAL A 50 -7.02 10.21 -6.49
C VAL A 50 -5.77 9.90 -7.32
N LEU A 51 -4.60 9.96 -6.68
CA LEU A 51 -3.33 9.46 -7.26
C LEU A 51 -3.06 8.05 -6.74
N ILE A 52 -2.89 7.09 -7.65
CA ILE A 52 -2.67 5.68 -7.35
C ILE A 52 -1.30 5.29 -7.89
N PHE A 53 -0.50 4.61 -7.06
CA PHE A 53 0.79 4.06 -7.46
C PHE A 53 0.74 2.53 -7.47
N ARG A 54 1.38 1.92 -8.47
CA ARG A 54 1.57 0.48 -8.57
C ARG A 54 3.01 0.14 -8.91
N GLY A 55 3.68 -0.62 -8.05
CA GLY A 55 4.99 -1.21 -8.35
C GLY A 55 4.84 -2.36 -9.35
N LEU A 56 5.60 -2.32 -10.44
CA LEU A 56 5.52 -3.32 -11.51
C LEU A 56 6.11 -4.69 -11.13
N GLU A 57 6.89 -4.77 -10.05
CA GLU A 57 7.44 -6.02 -9.50
C GLU A 57 6.66 -6.47 -8.26
N SER A 58 5.51 -5.84 -7.97
CA SER A 58 4.63 -6.26 -6.88
C SER A 58 3.72 -7.42 -7.28
N TRP A 59 3.14 -8.10 -6.29
CA TRP A 59 2.12 -9.13 -6.49
C TRP A 59 0.75 -8.57 -6.89
N MET A 60 0.62 -7.23 -7.02
CA MET A 60 -0.65 -6.61 -7.36
C MET A 60 -0.91 -6.67 -8.87
N GLU A 61 -2.04 -7.25 -9.23
CA GLU A 61 -2.52 -7.25 -10.61
C GLU A 61 -2.72 -5.83 -11.14
N ASP A 62 -2.65 -5.66 -12.46
CA ASP A 62 -2.90 -4.38 -13.10
C ASP A 62 -4.35 -3.95 -12.87
N PRO A 63 -4.59 -2.83 -12.15
CA PRO A 63 -5.94 -2.43 -11.78
C PRO A 63 -6.74 -1.93 -12.99
N LEU A 64 -6.07 -1.62 -14.12
CA LEU A 64 -6.73 -1.38 -15.41
C LEU A 64 -7.24 -2.68 -16.05
N LYS A 65 -6.55 -3.81 -15.85
CA LYS A 65 -6.97 -5.12 -16.35
C LYS A 65 -8.12 -5.70 -15.54
N THR A 66 -8.03 -5.60 -14.20
CA THR A 66 -9.11 -6.06 -13.31
C THR A 66 -10.35 -5.18 -13.40
N GLY A 67 -10.20 -3.92 -13.81
CA GLY A 67 -11.29 -2.97 -14.03
C GLY A 67 -11.76 -2.26 -12.77
N TYR A 68 -11.34 -2.70 -11.58
CA TYR A 68 -11.78 -2.11 -10.31
C TYR A 68 -11.38 -0.65 -10.14
N ILE A 69 -10.30 -0.20 -10.78
CA ILE A 69 -9.89 1.22 -10.76
C ILE A 69 -10.94 2.16 -11.33
N ARG A 70 -11.84 1.66 -12.19
CA ARG A 70 -12.93 2.44 -12.79
C ARG A 70 -13.98 2.89 -11.77
N SER A 71 -14.05 2.24 -10.61
CA SER A 71 -14.90 2.68 -9.49
C SER A 71 -14.46 4.04 -8.96
N ILE A 72 -13.16 4.33 -8.98
CA ILE A 72 -12.59 5.62 -8.61
C ILE A 72 -12.67 6.54 -9.83
N ARG A 73 -13.68 7.42 -9.88
CA ARG A 73 -14.01 8.19 -11.10
C ARG A 73 -12.87 9.09 -11.57
N ASN A 74 -12.21 9.77 -10.65
CA ASN A 74 -11.14 10.71 -10.95
C ASN A 74 -9.80 10.15 -10.44
N HIS A 75 -9.24 9.19 -11.18
CA HIS A 75 -7.97 8.56 -10.81
C HIS A 75 -6.84 8.89 -11.79
N ARG A 76 -5.62 8.97 -11.27
CA ARG A 76 -4.38 8.93 -12.03
C ARG A 76 -3.55 7.75 -11.55
N LEU A 77 -3.24 6.82 -12.46
CA LEU A 77 -2.39 5.66 -12.15
C LEU A 77 -0.95 5.92 -12.59
N ILE A 78 0.00 5.70 -11.68
CA ILE A 78 1.43 5.71 -11.96
C ILE A 78 1.96 4.29 -11.76
N ASN A 79 2.37 3.67 -12.86
CA ASN A 79 3.10 2.40 -12.82
C ASN A 79 4.59 2.69 -12.61
N VAL A 80 5.15 2.13 -11.53
CA VAL A 80 6.51 2.40 -11.07
C VAL A 80 7.39 1.19 -11.40
N PRO A 81 8.36 1.32 -12.33
CA PRO A 81 9.30 0.25 -12.63
C PRO A 81 10.31 0.05 -11.50
N LYS A 82 10.93 -1.14 -11.41
CA LYS A 82 11.96 -1.46 -10.41
C LYS A 82 11.48 -1.22 -8.97
N ALA A 83 10.22 -1.60 -8.72
CA ALA A 83 9.55 -1.38 -7.44
C ALA A 83 8.54 -2.50 -7.16
N GLY A 84 8.60 -3.03 -5.95
CA GLY A 84 7.64 -3.98 -5.40
C GLY A 84 6.46 -3.28 -4.73
N HIS A 85 5.87 -3.93 -3.73
CA HIS A 85 4.73 -3.36 -3.00
C HIS A 85 5.10 -2.12 -2.17
N TRP A 86 6.33 -2.06 -1.66
CA TRP A 86 6.85 -0.92 -0.91
C TRP A 86 7.54 0.10 -1.84
N LEU A 87 6.85 0.45 -2.94
CA LEU A 87 7.39 1.27 -4.02
C LEU A 87 7.93 2.63 -3.59
N HIS A 88 7.39 3.22 -2.53
CA HIS A 88 7.83 4.51 -2.00
C HIS A 88 9.20 4.40 -1.32
N HIS A 89 9.65 3.18 -0.98
CA HIS A 89 11.00 2.89 -0.51
C HIS A 89 11.93 2.46 -1.65
N ASP A 90 11.43 1.70 -2.64
CA ASP A 90 12.23 1.27 -3.78
C ASP A 90 12.55 2.41 -4.76
N GLN A 91 11.58 3.33 -4.96
CA GLN A 91 11.63 4.45 -5.90
C GLN A 91 11.15 5.74 -5.22
N THR A 92 11.79 6.10 -4.10
CA THR A 92 11.40 7.26 -3.28
C THR A 92 11.35 8.57 -4.07
N ASP A 93 12.35 8.84 -4.91
CA ASP A 93 12.42 10.11 -5.65
C ASP A 93 11.24 10.27 -6.61
N LEU A 94 10.93 9.23 -7.39
CA LEU A 94 9.79 9.20 -8.31
C LEU A 94 8.47 9.36 -7.55
N PHE A 95 8.30 8.64 -6.44
CA PHE A 95 7.11 8.75 -5.60
C PHE A 95 6.91 10.20 -5.12
N ILE A 96 7.94 10.82 -4.55
CA ILE A 96 7.88 12.19 -4.04
C ILE A 96 7.64 13.20 -5.17
N GLU A 97 8.29 13.05 -6.34
CA GLU A 97 8.09 13.91 -7.49
C GLU A 97 6.63 13.90 -7.97
N GLU A 98 6.07 12.72 -8.23
CA GLU A 98 4.70 12.58 -8.70
C GLU A 98 3.68 13.02 -7.65
N THR A 99 3.91 12.73 -6.37
CA THR A 99 3.06 13.22 -5.28
C THR A 99 3.09 14.74 -5.20
N ARG A 100 4.26 15.38 -5.33
CA ARG A 100 4.37 16.84 -5.36
C ARG A 100 3.66 17.45 -6.57
N ARG A 101 3.90 16.91 -7.78
CA ARG A 101 3.23 17.36 -9.01
C ARG A 101 1.71 17.25 -8.92
N TYR A 102 1.22 16.33 -8.11
CA TYR A 102 -0.21 16.11 -7.93
C TYR A 102 -0.85 17.03 -6.89
N LEU A 103 -0.11 17.39 -5.83
CA LEU A 103 -0.62 18.21 -4.72
C LEU A 103 -0.37 19.72 -4.92
N LEU A 104 0.59 20.10 -5.78
CA LEU A 104 0.98 21.48 -6.07
C LEU A 104 0.47 21.90 -7.44
#